data_AF-A0A958JJ29-F1
#
_entry.id   AF-A0A958JJ29-F1
#
_cell.length_a   1.000
_cell.length_b   1.000
_cell.length_c   1.000
_cell.angle_alpha   90.00
_cell.angle_beta   90.00
_cell.angle_gamma   90.00
#
_symmetry.space_group_name_H-M   'P 1'
#
loop_
_entity.id
_entity.type
_entity.pdbx_description
1 polymer ?
#
loop_
_entity_poly.entity_id
_entity_poly.type
_entity_poly.pdbx_seq_one_letter_code
_entity_poly.pdbx_strand_id
1 'polypeptide(L)'
;MVSLRRPFPYYERGAVARQQILIESMSAKAKQSPLQSTPDPEQAVGGMLWHDRMEAAARLAGSVAHDFNNLLTAISGYAELLQRNLSADDPNRRAADSIKRASDAAHVLTDQLLSFSKRQIVRAQVCDLQVVLANAVRTLEVLCGEQVTWEILSDGTPISVKVDESQIQQVVLNLGL
;
A
#
# COMPACT_ATOMS: atom_id res chain seq x y z
N MET A 1 13.63 67.08 -10.52
CA MET A 1 12.21 66.70 -10.65
C MET A 1 12.09 65.85 -11.91
N VAL A 2 11.96 64.51 -11.78
CA VAL A 2 11.29 63.56 -12.69
C VAL A 2 11.39 62.16 -12.05
N SER A 3 10.25 61.48 -12.04
CA SER A 3 9.91 60.23 -11.37
C SER A 3 10.47 58.99 -12.10
N LEU A 4 11.05 58.04 -11.37
CA LEU A 4 11.37 56.69 -11.86
C LEU A 4 10.47 55.68 -11.14
N ARG A 5 9.27 55.45 -11.68
CA ARG A 5 8.53 54.20 -11.46
C ARG A 5 8.95 53.20 -12.54
N ARG A 6 9.58 52.10 -12.14
CA ARG A 6 9.69 50.89 -12.97
C ARG A 6 8.45 50.02 -12.77
N PRO A 7 7.88 49.43 -13.83
CA PRO A 7 7.12 48.19 -13.72
C PRO A 7 7.90 47.02 -14.36
N PHE A 8 8.09 45.96 -13.60
CA PHE A 8 8.32 44.59 -14.10
C PHE A 8 7.05 43.79 -13.73
N PRO A 9 6.50 42.99 -14.66
CA PRO A 9 6.59 41.55 -14.45
C PRO A 9 6.82 40.77 -15.76
N TYR A 10 7.80 39.87 -15.75
CA TYR A 10 8.00 38.83 -16.77
C TYR A 10 7.89 37.47 -16.06
N TYR A 11 6.67 36.99 -15.78
CA TYR A 11 6.48 35.61 -15.28
C TYR A 11 5.19 34.89 -15.73
N GLU A 12 4.26 35.53 -16.43
CA GLU A 12 2.95 34.91 -16.72
C GLU A 12 2.79 34.23 -18.09
N ARG A 13 3.72 34.43 -19.05
CA ARG A 13 3.52 33.89 -20.43
C ARG A 13 3.84 32.40 -20.60
N GLY A 14 4.61 31.78 -19.71
CA GLY A 14 4.99 30.36 -19.83
C GLY A 14 3.91 29.37 -19.36
N ALA A 15 3.09 29.76 -18.38
CA ALA A 15 2.04 28.91 -17.83
C ALA A 15 0.83 28.80 -18.77
N VAL A 16 0.46 29.91 -19.41
CA VAL A 16 -0.66 29.99 -20.36
C VAL A 16 -0.36 29.15 -21.62
N ALA A 17 0.88 29.19 -22.11
CA ALA A 17 1.28 28.38 -23.27
C ALA A 17 1.21 26.87 -23.00
N ARG A 18 1.53 26.43 -21.77
CA ARG A 18 1.39 25.00 -21.38
C ARG A 18 -0.07 24.59 -21.21
N GLN A 19 -0.93 25.46 -20.70
CA GLN A 19 -2.37 25.19 -20.64
C GLN A 19 -3.00 25.12 -22.04
N GLN A 20 -2.58 25.99 -22.97
CA GLN A 20 -3.14 26.01 -24.32
C GLN A 20 -2.82 24.74 -25.12
N ILE A 21 -1.59 24.22 -25.01
CA ILE A 21 -1.16 22.97 -25.67
C ILE A 21 -1.91 21.75 -25.10
N LEU A 22 -2.19 21.74 -23.78
CA LEU A 22 -2.94 20.67 -23.14
C LEU A 22 -4.39 20.64 -23.65
N ILE A 23 -5.04 21.80 -23.76
CA ILE A 23 -6.42 21.95 -24.25
C ILE A 23 -6.54 21.54 -25.73
N GLU A 24 -5.58 21.93 -26.58
CA GLU A 24 -5.56 21.51 -27.99
C GLU A 24 -5.38 20.00 -28.14
N SER A 25 -4.52 19.38 -27.32
CA SER A 25 -4.30 17.93 -27.35
C SER A 25 -5.55 17.12 -26.92
N MET A 26 -6.34 17.64 -25.96
CA MET A 26 -7.62 17.04 -25.56
C MET A 26 -8.68 17.18 -26.64
N SER A 27 -8.72 18.32 -27.32
CA SER A 27 -9.66 18.60 -28.42
C SER A 27 -9.40 17.72 -29.64
N ALA A 28 -8.12 17.44 -29.94
CA ALA A 28 -7.72 16.56 -31.03
C ALA A 28 -8.09 15.10 -30.75
N LYS A 29 -7.98 14.65 -29.49
CA LYS A 29 -8.34 13.27 -29.07
C LYS A 29 -9.86 13.03 -29.05
N ALA A 30 -10.66 14.07 -28.86
CA ALA A 30 -12.12 13.98 -28.84
C ALA A 30 -12.74 13.75 -30.24
N LYS A 31 -12.03 14.05 -31.34
CA LYS A 31 -12.57 13.94 -32.70
C LYS A 31 -12.36 12.59 -33.39
N GLN A 32 -11.68 11.62 -32.77
CA GLN A 32 -11.28 10.36 -33.45
C GLN A 32 -11.83 9.06 -32.84
N SER A 33 -12.84 9.09 -31.97
CA SER A 33 -13.47 7.85 -31.49
C SER A 33 -14.99 8.00 -31.34
N PRO A 34 -15.81 7.46 -32.27
CA PRO A 34 -17.25 7.40 -32.07
C PRO A 34 -17.59 6.19 -31.17
N LEU A 35 -18.43 6.41 -30.15
CA LEU A 35 -19.02 5.43 -29.22
C LEU A 35 -18.20 5.03 -27.98
N GLN A 36 -17.69 6.00 -27.23
CA GLN A 36 -17.61 5.83 -25.77
C GLN A 36 -18.13 7.10 -25.11
N SER A 37 -19.15 6.93 -24.26
CA SER A 37 -19.77 7.96 -23.43
C SER A 37 -18.71 8.86 -22.83
N THR A 38 -18.66 10.13 -23.26
CA THR A 38 -17.85 11.14 -22.58
C THR A 38 -18.32 11.22 -21.13
N PRO A 39 -17.47 10.94 -20.14
CA PRO A 39 -17.88 11.05 -18.75
C PRO A 39 -18.31 12.48 -18.48
N ASP A 40 -19.44 12.62 -17.81
CA ASP A 40 -20.02 13.90 -17.41
C ASP A 40 -18.95 14.75 -16.69
N PRO A 41 -18.72 16.02 -17.06
CA PRO A 41 -17.68 16.85 -16.44
C PRO A 41 -17.76 16.90 -14.92
N GLU A 42 -18.95 16.79 -14.32
CA GLU A 42 -19.09 16.67 -12.86
C GLU A 42 -18.56 15.34 -12.30
N GLN A 43 -18.74 14.23 -13.02
CA GLN A 43 -18.20 12.92 -12.65
C GLN A 43 -16.67 12.88 -12.80
N ALA A 44 -16.13 13.56 -13.83
CA ALA A 44 -14.68 13.66 -14.03
C ALA A 44 -14.00 14.48 -12.92
N VAL A 45 -14.59 15.60 -12.51
CA VAL A 45 -14.10 16.42 -11.40
C VAL A 45 -14.24 15.69 -10.06
N GLY A 46 -15.37 15.00 -9.83
CA GLY A 46 -15.57 14.16 -8.64
C GLY A 46 -14.55 13.03 -8.52
N GLY A 47 -14.27 12.33 -9.63
CA GLY A 47 -13.25 11.29 -9.69
C GLY A 47 -11.83 11.80 -9.43
N MET A 48 -11.50 13.00 -9.92
CA MET A 48 -10.20 13.65 -9.68
C MET A 48 -10.02 14.05 -8.21
N LEU A 49 -11.05 14.63 -7.59
CA LEU A 49 -11.02 14.97 -6.16
C LEU A 49 -10.90 13.73 -5.26
N TRP A 50 -11.56 12.62 -5.62
CA TRP A 50 -11.48 11.37 -4.88
C TRP A 50 -10.08 10.74 -5.00
N HIS A 51 -9.50 10.77 -6.21
CA HIS A 51 -8.14 10.32 -6.47
C HIS A 51 -7.11 11.10 -5.64
N ASP A 52 -7.19 12.43 -5.61
CA ASP A 52 -6.23 13.26 -4.86
C ASP A 52 -6.36 13.05 -3.34
N ARG A 53 -7.59 12.83 -2.85
CA ARG A 53 -7.82 12.44 -1.44
C ARG A 53 -7.19 11.10 -1.11
N MET A 54 -7.34 10.11 -1.97
CA MET A 54 -6.72 8.80 -1.76
C MET A 54 -5.20 8.87 -1.85
N GLU A 55 -4.63 9.68 -2.75
CA GLU A 55 -3.19 9.87 -2.85
C GLU A 55 -2.61 10.52 -1.59
N ALA A 56 -3.30 11.51 -1.02
CA ALA A 56 -2.93 12.11 0.25
C ALA A 56 -3.03 11.12 1.41
N ALA A 57 -4.13 10.34 1.48
CA ALA A 57 -4.31 9.30 2.51
C ALA A 57 -3.24 8.20 2.41
N ALA A 58 -2.93 7.76 1.20
CA ALA A 58 -1.89 6.78 0.93
C ALA A 58 -0.51 7.28 1.38
N ARG A 59 -0.12 8.51 1.05
CA ARG A 59 1.16 9.09 1.50
C ARG A 59 1.26 9.19 3.03
N LEU A 60 0.20 9.62 3.71
CA LEU A 60 0.15 9.72 5.16
C LEU A 60 0.24 8.34 5.84
N ALA A 61 -0.48 7.35 5.30
CA ALA A 61 -0.40 5.97 5.79
C ALA A 61 1.03 5.40 5.66
N GLY A 62 1.75 5.77 4.60
CA GLY A 62 3.11 5.30 4.35
C GLY A 62 4.13 5.79 5.38
N SER A 63 4.11 7.08 5.72
CA SER A 63 5.02 7.62 6.74
C SER A 63 4.69 7.10 8.13
N VAL A 64 3.41 7.03 8.48
CA VAL A 64 2.96 6.55 9.80
C VAL A 64 3.28 5.06 9.99
N ALA A 65 3.02 4.23 8.98
CA ALA A 65 3.33 2.80 9.05
C ALA A 65 4.84 2.52 9.13
N HIS A 66 5.68 3.31 8.45
CA HIS A 66 7.13 3.22 8.61
C HIS A 66 7.56 3.48 10.07
N ASP A 67 7.01 4.52 10.70
CA ASP A 67 7.34 4.85 12.09
C ASP A 67 6.84 3.80 13.08
N PHE A 68 5.67 3.20 12.81
CA PHE A 68 5.19 2.04 13.55
C PHE A 68 6.15 0.84 13.44
N ASN A 69 6.62 0.52 12.24
CA ASN A 69 7.60 -0.56 12.04
C ASN A 69 8.92 -0.28 12.79
N ASN A 70 9.35 0.98 12.90
CA ASN A 70 10.53 1.32 13.69
C ASN A 70 10.33 1.02 15.18
N LEU A 71 9.17 1.37 15.74
CA LEU A 71 8.84 1.06 17.14
C LEU A 71 8.71 -0.45 17.38
N LEU A 72 8.05 -1.15 16.47
CA LEU A 72 7.90 -2.61 16.55
C LEU A 72 9.24 -3.33 16.46
N THR A 73 10.17 -2.83 15.64
CA THR A 73 11.54 -3.37 15.57
C THR A 73 12.24 -3.25 16.92
N ALA A 74 12.10 -2.11 17.59
CA ALA A 74 12.67 -1.91 18.93
C ALA A 74 12.01 -2.81 19.97
N ILE A 75 10.67 -2.93 19.96
CA ILE A 75 9.92 -3.81 20.87
C ILE A 75 10.33 -5.28 20.68
N SER A 76 10.40 -5.74 19.42
CA SER A 76 10.88 -7.08 19.08
C SER A 76 12.31 -7.31 19.57
N GLY A 77 13.20 -6.34 19.35
CA GLY A 77 14.59 -6.42 19.84
C GLY A 77 14.70 -6.50 21.36
N TYR A 78 13.88 -5.75 22.10
CA TYR A 78 13.83 -5.86 23.56
C TYR A 78 13.27 -7.21 24.03
N ALA A 79 12.26 -7.75 23.35
CA ALA A 79 11.73 -9.08 23.65
C ALA A 79 12.78 -10.17 23.43
N GLU A 80 13.54 -10.09 22.33
CA GLU A 80 14.64 -11.02 22.04
C GLU A 80 15.77 -10.93 23.08
N LEU A 81 16.16 -9.72 23.50
CA LEU A 81 17.14 -9.53 24.57
C LEU A 81 16.64 -10.10 25.90
N LEU A 82 15.36 -9.92 26.23
CA LEU A 82 14.74 -10.48 27.42
C LEU A 82 14.78 -12.02 27.37
N GLN A 83 14.39 -12.62 26.24
CA GLN A 83 14.45 -14.07 26.03
C GLN A 83 15.88 -14.64 26.16
N ARG A 84 16.90 -13.91 25.70
CA ARG A 84 18.31 -14.34 25.80
C ARG A 84 18.84 -14.28 27.23
N ASN A 85 18.31 -13.38 28.06
CA ASN A 85 18.76 -13.19 29.45
C ASN A 85 17.97 -14.05 30.46
N LEU A 86 16.81 -14.56 30.07
CA LEU A 86 15.97 -15.43 30.90
C LEU A 86 16.33 -16.91 30.68
N SER A 87 16.37 -17.68 31.77
CA SER A 87 16.53 -19.14 31.69
C SER A 87 15.27 -19.79 31.09
N ALA A 88 15.41 -21.00 30.54
CA ALA A 88 14.29 -21.69 29.90
C ALA A 88 13.07 -21.91 30.82
N ASP A 89 13.34 -22.09 32.12
CA ASP A 89 12.33 -22.32 33.17
C ASP A 89 11.88 -21.03 33.87
N ASP A 90 12.40 -19.87 33.45
CA ASP A 90 12.03 -18.60 34.07
C ASP A 90 10.54 -18.29 33.82
N PRO A 91 9.75 -18.00 34.86
CA PRO A 91 8.33 -17.71 34.70
C PRO A 91 8.06 -16.49 33.80
N ASN A 92 9.00 -15.55 33.70
CA ASN A 92 8.87 -14.37 32.85
C ASN A 92 9.18 -14.65 31.37
N ARG A 93 9.77 -15.81 31.05
CA ARG A 93 10.10 -16.17 29.66
C ARG A 93 8.86 -16.28 28.78
N ARG A 94 7.75 -16.77 29.33
CA ARG A 94 6.46 -16.80 28.62
C ARG A 94 5.95 -15.41 28.26
N ALA A 95 6.15 -14.42 29.14
CA ALA A 95 5.77 -13.05 28.85
C ALA A 95 6.63 -12.47 27.72
N ALA A 96 7.94 -12.75 27.74
CA ALA A 96 8.86 -12.37 26.66
C ALA A 96 8.43 -12.97 25.30
N ASP A 97 8.08 -14.25 25.28
CA ASP A 97 7.58 -14.95 24.08
C ASP A 97 6.29 -14.31 23.55
N SER A 98 5.35 -13.97 24.43
CA SER A 98 4.10 -13.31 24.06
C SER A 98 4.33 -11.91 23.47
N ILE A 99 5.25 -11.13 24.05
CA ILE A 99 5.60 -9.80 23.52
C ILE A 99 6.20 -9.95 22.12
N LYS A 100 7.10 -10.93 21.92
CA LYS A 100 7.70 -11.19 20.60
C LYS A 100 6.64 -11.54 19.56
N ARG A 101 5.75 -12.50 19.86
CA ARG A 101 4.66 -12.90 18.96
C ARG A 101 3.74 -11.73 18.62
N ALA A 102 3.36 -10.92 19.61
CA ALA A 102 2.52 -9.75 19.38
C ALA A 102 3.21 -8.71 18.50
N SER A 103 4.52 -8.47 18.70
CA SER A 103 5.31 -7.57 17.86
C SER A 103 5.40 -8.05 16.42
N ASP A 104 5.58 -9.36 16.21
CA ASP A 104 5.64 -9.97 14.87
C ASP A 104 4.30 -9.88 14.14
N ALA A 105 3.19 -10.14 14.84
CA ALA A 105 1.85 -9.95 14.31
C ALA A 105 1.58 -8.48 13.93
N ALA A 106 2.02 -7.54 14.76
CA ALA A 106 1.85 -6.12 14.48
C ALA A 106 2.71 -5.66 13.29
N HIS A 107 3.92 -6.21 13.10
CA HIS A 107 4.75 -5.94 11.91
C HIS A 107 4.03 -6.35 10.63
N VAL A 108 3.46 -7.55 10.64
CA VAL A 108 2.65 -8.07 9.53
C VAL A 108 1.50 -7.12 9.18
N LEU A 109 0.73 -6.65 10.18
CA LEU A 109 -0.39 -5.73 9.94
C LEU A 109 0.08 -4.37 9.39
N THR A 110 1.19 -3.86 9.93
CA THR A 110 1.74 -2.57 9.50
C THR A 110 2.25 -2.64 8.07
N ASP A 111 2.86 -3.75 7.68
CA ASP A 111 3.30 -3.98 6.30
C ASP A 111 2.13 -4.10 5.31
N GLN A 112 0.98 -4.64 5.73
CA GLN A 112 -0.25 -4.62 4.92
C GLN A 112 -0.74 -3.18 4.69
N LEU A 113 -0.71 -2.34 5.72
CA LEU A 113 -1.07 -0.93 5.61
C LEU A 113 -0.09 -0.17 4.69
N LEU A 114 1.20 -0.49 4.80
CA LEU A 114 2.25 0.07 3.95
C LEU A 114 2.11 -0.40 2.49
N SER A 115 1.70 -1.65 2.26
CA SER A 115 1.38 -2.21 0.94
C SER A 115 0.23 -1.46 0.29
N PHE A 116 -0.82 -1.16 1.05
CA PHE A 116 -1.96 -0.36 0.57
C PHE A 116 -1.57 1.10 0.23
N SER A 117 -0.68 1.69 1.03
CA SER A 117 -0.17 3.05 0.84
C SER A 117 0.72 3.19 -0.39
N LYS A 118 1.51 2.16 -0.71
CA LYS A 118 2.38 2.18 -1.88
C LYS A 118 1.50 2.10 -3.13
N ARG A 119 1.60 3.11 -4.01
CA ARG A 119 1.30 2.94 -5.44
C ARG A 119 2.27 1.88 -5.98
N GLN A 120 2.03 0.61 -5.68
CA GLN A 120 2.81 -0.46 -6.28
C GLN A 120 2.52 -0.41 -7.78
N ILE A 121 3.58 -0.21 -8.55
CA ILE A 121 3.58 -0.58 -9.96
C ILE A 121 3.23 -2.06 -9.96
N VAL A 122 2.04 -2.40 -10.44
CA VAL A 122 1.58 -3.78 -10.54
C VAL A 122 2.62 -4.55 -11.36
N ARG A 123 3.35 -5.45 -10.71
CA ARG A 123 4.36 -6.29 -11.35
C ARG A 123 3.77 -7.67 -11.54
N ALA A 124 2.98 -7.80 -12.59
CA ALA A 124 2.46 -9.10 -12.99
C ALA A 124 3.61 -10.02 -13.42
N GLN A 125 3.91 -11.02 -12.59
CA GLN A 125 4.91 -12.06 -12.84
C GLN A 125 4.24 -13.42 -12.85
N VAL A 126 4.87 -14.40 -13.51
CA VAL A 126 4.39 -15.78 -13.43
C VAL A 126 4.80 -16.33 -12.08
N CYS A 127 3.82 -16.69 -11.25
CA CYS A 127 4.03 -17.23 -9.91
C CYS A 127 3.18 -18.48 -9.69
N ASP A 128 3.60 -19.31 -8.74
CA ASP A 128 2.81 -20.45 -8.27
C ASP A 128 1.78 -19.96 -7.25
N LEU A 129 0.51 -20.04 -7.62
CA LEU A 129 -0.59 -19.59 -6.78
C LEU A 129 -0.61 -20.32 -5.42
N GLN A 130 -0.18 -21.58 -5.39
CA GLN A 130 -0.18 -22.35 -4.15
C GLN A 130 0.82 -21.79 -3.13
N VAL A 131 1.97 -21.30 -3.60
CA VAL A 131 2.96 -20.63 -2.74
C VAL A 131 2.41 -19.31 -2.20
N VAL A 132 1.72 -18.54 -3.04
CA VAL A 132 1.12 -17.25 -2.63
C VAL A 132 0.03 -17.48 -1.57
N LEU A 133 -0.84 -18.47 -1.77
CA LEU A 133 -1.89 -18.83 -0.81
C LEU A 133 -1.30 -19.34 0.51
N ALA A 134 -0.26 -20.18 0.47
CA ALA A 134 0.40 -20.69 1.67
C ALA A 134 1.03 -19.56 2.50
N ASN A 135 1.63 -18.56 1.84
CA ASN A 135 2.15 -17.38 2.52
C ASN A 135 1.03 -16.53 3.13
N ALA A 136 -0.10 -16.37 2.45
CA ALA A 136 -1.27 -15.67 2.99
C ALA A 136 -1.84 -16.37 4.24
N VAL A 137 -1.98 -17.69 4.19
CA VAL A 137 -2.47 -18.50 5.32
C VAL A 137 -1.55 -18.42 6.53
N ARG A 138 -0.23 -18.54 6.35
CA ARG A 138 0.73 -18.37 7.46
C ARG A 138 0.57 -17.01 8.14
N THR A 139 0.34 -15.98 7.36
CA THR A 139 0.08 -14.64 7.88
C THR A 139 -1.23 -14.61 8.67
N LEU A 140 -2.32 -15.19 8.16
CA LEU A 140 -3.60 -15.29 8.88
C LEU A 140 -3.50 -16.10 10.17
N GLU A 141 -2.71 -17.17 10.22
CA GLU A 141 -2.45 -17.96 11.44
C GLU A 141 -1.83 -17.09 12.54
N VAL A 142 -0.88 -16.23 12.18
CA VAL A 142 -0.26 -15.28 13.11
C VAL A 142 -1.26 -14.24 13.60
N LEU A 143 -2.15 -13.77 12.74
CA LEU A 143 -3.11 -12.70 13.05
C LEU A 143 -4.33 -13.17 13.84
N CYS A 144 -4.92 -14.29 13.46
CA CYS A 144 -6.15 -14.83 14.06
C CYS A 144 -5.87 -15.79 15.22
N GLY A 145 -4.63 -16.25 15.37
CA GLY A 145 -4.22 -17.19 16.41
C GLY A 145 -4.85 -18.58 16.27
N GLU A 146 -4.74 -19.39 17.32
CA GLU A 146 -5.14 -20.81 17.33
C GLU A 146 -6.67 -21.06 17.32
N GLN A 147 -7.49 -20.00 17.26
CA GLN A 147 -8.96 -20.13 17.28
C GLN A 147 -9.57 -20.48 15.93
N VAL A 148 -8.81 -20.34 14.84
CA VAL A 148 -9.26 -20.58 13.47
C VAL A 148 -8.29 -21.54 12.79
N THR A 149 -8.84 -22.55 12.13
CA THR A 149 -8.06 -23.48 11.30
C THR A 149 -8.16 -23.05 9.84
N TRP A 150 -7.02 -22.94 9.18
CA TRP A 150 -6.92 -22.56 7.77
C TRP A 150 -6.53 -23.79 6.94
N GLU A 151 -7.29 -24.10 5.89
CA GLU A 151 -6.99 -25.20 4.98
C GLU A 151 -6.96 -24.71 3.52
N ILE A 152 -5.93 -25.14 2.78
CA ILE A 152 -5.83 -24.93 1.33
C ILE A 152 -6.19 -26.24 0.65
N LEU A 153 -7.38 -26.30 0.05
CA LEU A 153 -7.82 -27.45 -0.73
C LEU A 153 -7.23 -27.35 -2.14
N SER A 154 -6.24 -28.20 -2.43
CA SER A 154 -5.59 -28.32 -3.74
C SER A 154 -5.30 -29.79 -4.02
N ASP A 155 -5.37 -30.18 -5.29
CA ASP A 155 -4.96 -31.51 -5.76
C ASP A 155 -3.43 -31.66 -5.85
N GLY A 156 -2.67 -30.65 -5.44
CA GLY A 156 -1.21 -30.62 -5.47
C GLY A 156 -0.63 -30.27 -6.84
N THR A 157 -1.47 -29.97 -7.83
CA THR A 157 -1.00 -29.54 -9.15
C THR A 157 -0.54 -28.08 -9.07
N PRO A 158 0.71 -27.75 -9.46
CA PRO A 158 1.17 -26.37 -9.48
C PRO A 158 0.32 -25.51 -10.42
N ILE A 159 -0.20 -24.39 -9.92
CA ILE A 159 -1.03 -23.47 -10.70
C ILE A 159 -0.21 -22.22 -10.97
N SER A 160 0.40 -22.15 -12.16
CA SER A 160 1.10 -20.95 -12.60
C SER A 160 0.14 -19.89 -13.11
N VAL A 161 0.12 -18.72 -12.47
CA VAL A 161 -0.70 -17.57 -12.86
C VAL A 161 0.17 -16.36 -13.09
N LYS A 162 -0.21 -15.48 -14.03
CA LYS A 162 0.47 -14.21 -14.27
C LYS A 162 -0.24 -13.10 -13.51
N VAL A 163 0.19 -12.83 -12.30
CA VAL A 163 -0.44 -11.88 -11.37
C VAL A 163 0.64 -11.16 -10.56
N ASP A 164 0.25 -10.10 -9.85
CA ASP A 164 1.09 -9.54 -8.80
C ASP A 164 0.81 -10.32 -7.50
N GLU A 165 1.84 -10.98 -6.97
CA GLU A 165 1.72 -11.83 -5.77
C GLU A 165 1.23 -11.03 -4.57
N SER A 166 1.68 -9.78 -4.41
CA SER A 166 1.29 -8.94 -3.27
C SER A 166 -0.22 -8.67 -3.28
N GLN A 167 -0.80 -8.44 -4.46
CA GLN A 167 -2.22 -8.16 -4.61
C GLN A 167 -3.07 -9.38 -4.30
N ILE A 168 -2.68 -10.57 -4.80
CA ILE A 168 -3.40 -11.81 -4.48
C ILE A 168 -3.32 -12.11 -2.99
N GLN A 169 -2.13 -11.98 -2.39
CA GLN A 169 -1.95 -12.18 -0.96
C GLN A 169 -2.84 -11.21 -0.15
N GLN A 170 -2.92 -9.94 -0.58
CA GLN A 170 -3.73 -8.93 0.10
C GLN A 170 -5.24 -9.16 -0.06
N VAL A 171 -5.69 -9.65 -1.21
CA VAL A 171 -7.09 -10.07 -1.39
C VAL A 171 -7.43 -11.20 -0.42
N VAL A 172 -6.58 -12.22 -0.31
CA VAL A 172 -6.81 -13.36 0.59
C VAL A 172 -6.82 -12.92 2.05
N LEU A 173 -5.88 -12.06 2.44
CA LEU A 173 -5.83 -11.51 3.80
C LEU A 173 -7.08 -10.72 4.15
N ASN A 174 -7.57 -9.87 3.23
CA ASN A 174 -8.80 -9.11 3.44
C ASN A 174 -10.06 -9.96 3.53
N LEU A 175 -10.06 -11.17 2.97
CA LEU A 175 -11.20 -12.09 3.04
C LEU A 175 -11.19 -12.96 4.31
N GLY A 176 -10.00 -13.16 4.90
CA GLY A 176 -9.83 -13.95 6.12
C GLY A 176 -9.93 -13.13 7.42
N LEU A 177 -9.82 -11.82 7.34
CA LEU A 177 -9.98 -10.86 8.45
C LEU A 177 -11.42 -10.33 8.52
#